data_AF-A0A938Q112-F1
#
_entry.id   AF-A0A938Q112-F1
#
_cell.length_a   1.000
_cell.length_b   1.000
_cell.length_c   1.000
_cell.angle_alpha   90.00
_cell.angle_beta   90.00
_cell.angle_gamma   90.00
#
_symmetry.space_group_name_H-M   'P 1'
#
loop_
_entity.id
_entity.type
_entity.pdbx_description
1 polymer ?
#
loop_
_entity_poly.entity_id
_entity_poly.type
_entity_poly.pdbx_seq_one_letter_code
_entity_poly.pdbx_strand_id
1 'polypeptide(L)'
;MIGASSRGPGPNPLAMPNGIRNADELSMASGITDFSILHDDLKPRLSPMTEEVKQKTSRILHQIFGDQIDVRFGAYSPTTGLTRFEEDVALDFAREGFRKMVLVRETTDNNNYANNFMTRGYIQRALCLSGHRDTFTYQQARQVGRTPEYNLALLHVAKKHFDRLPRGSEVAVLYTTYGLPFPDRAGAGPFSAPHPWSKEVYHENAYNNYISFKRYLEAYFGDRYTLRFNPVGKSGDIRLDNYYSYGLSLPQDFTSTDPENRFRTLRENIDLAKRDGRREILVLLSHWYHDGRDPLLAIRKMQQIPLNSRTDLRQGKRWVEWCERVDSPTPIECNPSDSSIVKLQYSETFDAWGREFSIGYANNIRTAVERFGVFPVGTNLSIAARGAVDREGGGSVEVKSGALRGSKLVIARDAYPGEPESFDAKNYRAFRDPADNLVSAWDSFEAYIGSQSVPVQHLRDHGEPVSPAVLMGPYRTIVNRPATITLPITGKRKLTTDEISRLKAFVYNEASLGWDPVFLPAGSMPLRYDIKTRTASFDTHVLGVFALVVTVEGWTPTQGMRHRYPVGIDAVDLSIGLTGGTAP
;
A
#
# COMPACT_ATOMS: atom_id res chain seq x y z
N MET A 1 5.12 41.65 -25.34
CA MET A 1 5.89 42.38 -24.32
C MET A 1 5.37 41.96 -22.96
N ILE A 2 6.12 41.10 -22.26
CA ILE A 2 5.77 40.60 -20.93
C ILE A 2 6.31 41.62 -19.92
N GLY A 3 5.40 42.22 -19.15
CA GLY A 3 5.69 43.24 -18.16
C GLY A 3 6.52 42.67 -17.00
N ALA A 4 7.54 43.44 -16.63
CA ALA A 4 8.37 43.21 -15.46
C ALA A 4 7.55 43.43 -14.18
N SER A 5 7.53 42.43 -13.30
CA SER A 5 7.22 42.63 -11.88
C SER A 5 8.50 42.56 -11.05
N SER A 6 8.61 43.53 -10.15
CA SER A 6 9.74 43.82 -9.27
C SER A 6 10.02 42.69 -8.29
N ARG A 7 11.27 42.20 -8.29
CA ARG A 7 11.82 41.22 -7.34
C ARG A 7 11.96 41.85 -5.94
N GLY A 8 11.16 41.39 -4.98
CA GLY A 8 11.43 41.51 -3.54
C GLY A 8 12.15 40.25 -3.01
N PRO A 9 12.81 40.30 -1.84
CA PRO A 9 13.76 39.28 -1.40
C PRO A 9 13.03 38.12 -0.72
N GLY A 10 12.60 37.14 -1.52
CA GLY A 10 12.40 35.76 -1.07
C GLY A 10 13.56 34.91 -1.61
N PRO A 11 14.01 33.85 -0.89
CA PRO A 11 15.09 33.00 -1.37
C PRO A 11 14.61 32.27 -2.63
N ASN A 12 15.06 32.77 -3.78
CA ASN A 12 14.93 32.09 -5.06
C ASN A 12 15.85 30.86 -5.02
N PRO A 13 15.33 29.62 -5.15
CA PRO A 13 16.18 28.42 -5.21
C PRO A 13 17.11 28.39 -6.45
N LEU A 14 17.03 29.40 -7.33
CA LEU A 14 17.90 29.59 -8.50
C LEU A 14 19.01 30.64 -8.31
N ALA A 15 19.25 31.14 -7.09
CA ALA A 15 20.29 32.16 -6.86
C ALA A 15 21.21 31.79 -5.69
N MET A 16 22.07 30.79 -5.88
CA MET A 16 23.26 30.63 -5.04
C MET A 16 24.47 31.37 -5.65
N PRO A 17 25.42 31.87 -4.84
CA PRO A 17 26.51 32.75 -5.29
C PRO A 17 27.56 32.06 -6.18
N ASN A 18 27.50 30.74 -6.33
CA ASN A 18 28.50 29.91 -7.01
C ASN A 18 28.25 29.71 -8.51
N GLY A 19 27.20 30.30 -9.08
CA GLY A 19 26.99 30.30 -10.54
C GLY A 19 26.53 28.96 -11.14
N ILE A 20 26.14 27.97 -10.33
CA ILE A 20 25.58 26.70 -10.79
C ILE A 20 24.11 26.93 -11.15
N ARG A 21 23.77 26.86 -12.44
CA ARG A 21 22.46 27.28 -12.98
C ARG A 21 21.50 26.14 -13.31
N ASN A 22 21.89 24.87 -13.16
CA ASN A 22 21.03 23.74 -13.49
C ASN A 22 20.53 23.03 -12.23
N ALA A 23 19.20 22.88 -12.12
CA ALA A 23 18.57 22.06 -11.08
C ALA A 23 19.09 20.61 -11.11
N ASP A 24 19.47 20.12 -12.29
CA ASP A 24 20.06 18.79 -12.47
C ASP A 24 21.47 18.68 -11.89
N GLU A 25 22.31 19.70 -12.05
CA GLU A 25 23.66 19.72 -11.48
C GLU A 25 23.63 19.89 -9.95
N LEU A 26 22.70 20.69 -9.43
CA LEU A 26 22.44 20.80 -8.00
C LEU A 26 21.87 19.49 -7.43
N SER A 27 20.97 18.83 -8.17
CA SER A 27 20.43 17.52 -7.81
C SER A 27 21.52 16.44 -7.83
N MET A 28 22.45 16.48 -8.79
CA MET A 28 23.61 15.60 -8.86
C MET A 28 24.61 15.88 -7.75
N ALA A 29 24.96 17.14 -7.49
CA ALA A 29 25.90 17.51 -6.43
C ALA A 29 25.36 17.21 -5.02
N SER A 30 24.06 17.50 -4.79
CA SER A 30 23.36 17.06 -3.57
C SER A 30 23.38 15.54 -3.49
N GLY A 31 23.00 14.85 -4.58
CA GLY A 31 23.03 13.39 -4.66
C GLY A 31 24.40 12.82 -4.30
N ILE A 32 25.50 13.31 -4.87
CA ILE A 32 26.86 12.83 -4.57
C ILE A 32 27.20 13.02 -3.09
N THR A 33 26.91 14.21 -2.54
CA THR A 33 27.16 14.53 -1.13
C THR A 33 26.35 13.61 -0.23
N ASP A 34 25.07 13.41 -0.55
CA ASP A 34 24.14 12.63 0.24
C ASP A 34 24.42 11.12 0.16
N PHE A 35 24.76 10.60 -1.02
CA PHE A 35 25.14 9.19 -1.21
C PHE A 35 26.50 8.86 -0.58
N SER A 36 27.43 9.82 -0.52
CA SER A 36 28.70 9.64 0.18
C SER A 36 28.54 9.43 1.70
N ILE A 37 27.38 9.79 2.27
CA ILE A 37 27.06 9.52 3.68
C ILE A 37 26.78 8.03 3.88
N LEU A 38 26.17 7.37 2.89
CA LEU A 38 25.65 6.01 2.97
C LEU A 38 26.62 4.95 2.50
N HIS A 39 27.42 5.28 1.50
CA HIS A 39 28.23 4.32 0.77
C HIS A 39 29.71 4.62 0.95
N ASP A 40 30.49 3.56 1.10
CA ASP A 40 31.95 3.63 1.20
C ASP A 40 32.61 4.02 -0.14
N ASP A 41 31.89 3.86 -1.25
CA ASP A 41 32.27 4.32 -2.57
C ASP A 41 31.05 4.77 -3.40
N LEU A 42 31.30 5.47 -4.51
CA LEU A 42 30.28 5.92 -5.45
C LEU A 42 30.08 4.94 -6.62
N LYS A 43 30.46 3.66 -6.46
CA LYS A 43 30.26 2.68 -7.53
C LYS A 43 28.76 2.44 -7.71
N PRO A 44 28.23 2.53 -8.95
CA PRO A 44 26.84 2.21 -9.22
C PRO A 44 26.54 0.77 -8.84
N ARG A 45 25.44 0.58 -8.09
CA ARG A 45 24.93 -0.73 -7.69
C ARG A 45 23.41 -0.65 -7.58
N LEU A 46 22.72 -1.76 -7.77
CA LEU A 46 21.31 -1.85 -7.42
C LEU A 46 21.16 -2.02 -5.91
N SER A 47 20.06 -1.52 -5.35
CA SER A 47 19.70 -1.84 -3.97
C SER A 47 19.44 -3.36 -3.87
N PRO A 48 19.91 -4.06 -2.82
CA PRO A 48 19.65 -5.49 -2.65
C PRO A 48 18.15 -5.84 -2.74
N MET A 49 17.29 -4.97 -2.23
CA MET A 49 15.85 -5.11 -2.32
C MET A 49 15.36 -5.07 -3.79
N THR A 50 15.93 -4.22 -4.65
CA THR A 50 15.59 -4.21 -6.09
C THR A 50 15.94 -5.54 -6.75
N GLU A 51 17.12 -6.10 -6.45
CA GLU A 51 17.53 -7.40 -6.99
C GLU A 51 16.61 -8.52 -6.51
N GLU A 52 16.30 -8.53 -5.21
CA GLU A 52 15.43 -9.52 -4.59
C GLU A 52 14.02 -9.48 -5.18
N VAL A 53 13.40 -8.29 -5.26
CA VAL A 53 12.05 -8.12 -5.81
C VAL A 53 12.01 -8.56 -7.27
N LYS A 54 13.00 -8.17 -8.08
CA LYS A 54 13.06 -8.60 -9.48
C LYS A 54 13.10 -10.12 -9.61
N GLN A 55 14.01 -10.78 -8.89
CA GLN A 55 14.18 -12.22 -8.98
C GLN A 55 12.97 -12.99 -8.44
N LYS A 56 12.47 -12.63 -7.26
CA LYS A 56 11.37 -13.34 -6.61
C LYS A 56 10.05 -13.11 -7.32
N THR A 57 9.72 -11.88 -7.72
CA THR A 57 8.46 -11.61 -8.44
C THR A 57 8.40 -12.35 -9.77
N SER A 58 9.48 -12.35 -10.57
CA SER A 58 9.52 -13.16 -11.80
C SER A 58 9.33 -14.65 -11.53
N ARG A 59 10.02 -15.19 -10.52
CA ARG A 59 9.88 -16.61 -10.16
C ARG A 59 8.45 -16.97 -9.80
N ILE A 60 7.79 -16.15 -8.96
CA ILE A 60 6.41 -16.39 -8.54
C ILE A 60 5.46 -16.29 -9.74
N LEU A 61 5.62 -15.28 -10.60
CA LEU A 61 4.80 -15.14 -11.81
C LEU A 61 4.95 -16.32 -12.77
N HIS A 62 6.17 -16.82 -13.00
CA HIS A 62 6.41 -18.03 -13.79
C HIS A 62 5.80 -19.28 -13.14
N GLN A 63 5.81 -19.40 -11.81
CA GLN A 63 5.13 -20.50 -11.12
C GLN A 63 3.60 -20.45 -11.30
N ILE A 64 3.01 -19.25 -11.26
CA ILE A 64 1.56 -19.05 -11.37
C ILE A 64 1.08 -19.27 -12.81
N PHE A 65 1.79 -18.71 -13.79
CA PHE A 65 1.33 -18.62 -15.19
C PHE A 65 2.09 -19.51 -16.17
N GLY A 66 3.25 -20.07 -15.81
CA GLY A 66 4.12 -20.79 -16.73
C GLY A 66 4.60 -19.89 -17.87
N ASP A 67 4.60 -20.44 -19.10
CA ASP A 67 5.04 -19.77 -20.31
C ASP A 67 3.95 -18.87 -20.94
N GLN A 68 2.81 -18.67 -20.26
CA GLN A 68 1.72 -17.80 -20.77
C GLN A 68 2.08 -16.31 -20.76
N ILE A 69 3.11 -15.92 -20.00
CA ILE A 69 3.55 -14.53 -19.85
C ILE A 69 5.08 -14.45 -19.93
N ASP A 70 5.57 -13.30 -20.38
CA ASP A 70 6.98 -12.92 -20.31
C ASP A 70 7.11 -11.69 -19.42
N VAL A 71 8.04 -11.74 -18.46
CA VAL A 71 8.23 -10.73 -17.42
C VAL A 71 9.62 -10.12 -17.58
N ARG A 72 9.66 -8.81 -17.85
CA ARG A 72 10.90 -8.04 -17.98
C ARG A 72 10.81 -6.77 -17.16
N PHE A 73 11.96 -6.29 -16.71
CA PHE A 73 12.07 -5.10 -15.88
C PHE A 73 12.79 -3.99 -16.63
N GLY A 74 12.20 -2.81 -16.63
CA GLY A 74 12.84 -1.57 -17.02
C GLY A 74 12.71 -0.53 -15.92
N ALA A 75 13.42 0.58 -16.07
CA ALA A 75 13.40 1.69 -15.15
C ALA A 75 13.21 3.01 -15.90
N TYR A 76 12.39 3.91 -15.35
CA TYR A 76 12.28 5.29 -15.85
C TYR A 76 13.58 6.10 -15.73
N SER A 77 14.45 5.71 -14.80
CA SER A 77 15.78 6.28 -14.59
C SER A 77 16.78 5.13 -14.40
N PRO A 78 17.38 4.63 -15.50
CA PRO A 78 18.23 3.45 -15.44
C PRO A 78 19.63 3.79 -14.93
N THR A 79 20.21 2.84 -14.22
CA THR A 79 21.63 2.87 -13.86
C THR A 79 22.42 2.21 -14.98
N THR A 80 23.32 2.99 -15.60
CA THR A 80 24.12 2.52 -16.75
C THR A 80 24.82 1.19 -16.43
N GLY A 81 24.66 0.19 -17.30
CA GLY A 81 25.24 -1.13 -17.14
C GLY A 81 24.50 -2.08 -16.19
N LEU A 82 23.46 -1.61 -15.48
CA LEU A 82 22.71 -2.42 -14.50
C LEU A 82 21.22 -2.55 -14.81
N THR A 83 20.59 -1.47 -15.29
CA THR A 83 19.18 -1.47 -15.73
C THR A 83 19.02 -0.82 -17.10
N ARG A 84 17.89 -1.12 -17.74
CA ARG A 84 17.51 -0.57 -19.05
C ARG A 84 16.32 0.37 -18.90
N PHE A 85 16.15 1.28 -19.84
CA PHE A 85 14.92 2.07 -19.94
C PHE A 85 13.71 1.16 -20.12
N GLU A 86 12.61 1.50 -19.46
CA GLU A 86 11.33 0.78 -19.61
C GLU A 86 10.77 0.88 -21.03
N GLU A 87 11.07 1.97 -21.73
CA GLU A 87 10.76 2.17 -23.14
C GLU A 87 11.47 1.16 -24.04
N ASP A 88 12.77 0.94 -23.81
CA ASP A 88 13.56 -0.03 -24.59
C ASP A 88 13.05 -1.46 -24.39
N VAL A 89 12.69 -1.81 -23.15
CA VAL A 89 12.11 -3.11 -22.82
C VAL A 89 10.76 -3.29 -23.52
N ALA A 90 9.91 -2.27 -23.55
CA ALA A 90 8.63 -2.31 -24.26
C ALA A 90 8.81 -2.45 -25.78
N LEU A 91 9.83 -1.80 -26.36
CA LEU A 91 10.16 -1.94 -27.78
C LEU A 91 10.62 -3.36 -28.14
N ASP A 92 11.36 -4.03 -27.25
CA ASP A 92 11.75 -5.43 -27.47
C ASP A 92 10.53 -6.35 -27.52
N PHE A 93 9.60 -6.21 -26.56
CA PHE A 93 8.32 -6.91 -26.60
C PHE A 93 7.57 -6.65 -27.92
N ALA A 94 7.57 -5.41 -28.41
CA ALA A 94 6.91 -5.07 -29.67
C ALA A 94 7.53 -5.77 -30.88
N ARG A 95 8.87 -5.77 -30.96
CA ARG A 95 9.65 -6.43 -32.02
C ARG A 95 9.45 -7.94 -32.01
N GLU A 96 9.29 -8.52 -30.83
CA GLU A 96 9.05 -9.96 -30.65
C GLU A 96 7.58 -10.37 -30.88
N GLY A 97 6.70 -9.41 -31.21
CA GLY A 97 5.33 -9.69 -31.62
C GLY A 97 4.27 -9.59 -30.51
N PHE A 98 4.64 -9.21 -29.29
CA PHE A 98 3.67 -9.00 -28.21
C PHE A 98 2.78 -7.78 -28.52
N ARG A 99 1.49 -7.88 -28.17
CA ARG A 99 0.48 -6.80 -28.38
C ARG A 99 -0.39 -6.50 -27.15
N LYS A 100 -0.29 -7.33 -26.10
CA LYS A 100 -0.94 -7.10 -24.80
C LYS A 100 0.16 -6.86 -23.78
N MET A 101 0.10 -5.74 -23.07
CA MET A 101 1.10 -5.38 -22.06
C MET A 101 0.44 -5.12 -20.72
N VAL A 102 0.96 -5.77 -19.69
CA VAL A 102 0.68 -5.42 -18.30
C VAL A 102 1.79 -4.47 -17.83
N LEU A 103 1.44 -3.24 -17.49
CA LEU A 103 2.39 -2.23 -17.02
C LEU A 103 2.23 -2.04 -15.52
N VAL A 104 3.32 -2.21 -14.78
CA VAL A 104 3.28 -2.22 -13.32
C VAL A 104 4.49 -1.50 -12.77
N ARG A 105 4.27 -0.78 -11.67
CA ARG A 105 5.30 -0.15 -10.85
C ARG A 105 5.12 -0.62 -9.42
N GLU A 106 6.22 -0.74 -8.67
CA GLU A 106 6.18 -1.12 -7.25
C GLU A 106 5.63 0.00 -6.32
N THR A 107 4.53 0.66 -6.68
CA THR A 107 3.93 1.71 -5.85
C THR A 107 3.04 1.13 -4.75
N THR A 108 3.17 1.66 -3.54
CA THR A 108 2.34 1.30 -2.39
C THR A 108 0.93 1.84 -2.52
N ASP A 109 0.75 2.96 -3.21
CA ASP A 109 -0.51 3.64 -3.45
C ASP A 109 -0.77 3.83 -4.96
N ASN A 110 -2.04 4.00 -5.32
CA ASN A 110 -2.42 4.28 -6.70
C ASN A 110 -2.25 5.79 -6.95
N ASN A 111 -1.22 6.13 -7.73
CA ASN A 111 -0.87 7.49 -8.09
C ASN A 111 -0.97 7.62 -9.63
N ASN A 112 -1.86 8.52 -10.09
CA ASN A 112 -2.12 8.72 -11.52
C ASN A 112 -0.88 9.28 -12.24
N TYR A 113 -0.07 10.15 -11.60
CA TYR A 113 1.20 10.61 -12.16
C TYR A 113 2.15 9.45 -12.40
N ALA A 114 2.36 8.61 -11.39
CA ALA A 114 3.29 7.48 -11.48
C ALA A 114 2.84 6.43 -12.51
N ASN A 115 1.53 6.12 -12.54
CA ASN A 115 0.97 5.08 -13.39
C ASN A 115 0.77 5.55 -14.85
N ASN A 116 0.17 6.72 -15.05
CA ASN A 116 -0.22 7.20 -16.37
C ASN A 116 0.88 7.99 -17.06
N PHE A 117 1.58 8.88 -16.35
CA PHE A 117 2.60 9.74 -16.97
C PHE A 117 3.97 9.04 -16.99
N MET A 118 4.50 8.71 -15.80
CA MET A 118 5.86 8.20 -15.65
C MET A 118 6.06 6.72 -16.05
N THR A 119 5.01 6.00 -16.45
CA THR A 119 5.12 4.61 -16.94
C THR A 119 4.41 4.47 -18.27
N ARG A 120 3.07 4.48 -18.25
CA ARG A 120 2.29 4.24 -19.47
C ARG A 120 2.58 5.28 -20.55
N GLY A 121 2.68 6.56 -20.18
CA GLY A 121 2.91 7.67 -21.10
C GLY A 121 4.24 7.55 -21.84
N TYR A 122 5.34 7.28 -21.12
CA TYR A 122 6.66 7.10 -21.74
C TYR A 122 6.69 5.87 -22.68
N ILE A 123 6.15 4.73 -22.23
CA ILE A 123 6.08 3.51 -23.04
C ILE A 123 5.23 3.73 -24.30
N GLN A 124 4.04 4.31 -24.18
CA GLN A 124 3.17 4.59 -25.31
C GLN A 124 3.81 5.56 -26.30
N ARG A 125 4.51 6.60 -25.80
CA ARG A 125 5.25 7.53 -26.65
C ARG A 125 6.34 6.81 -27.44
N ALA A 126 7.17 5.99 -26.79
CA ALA A 126 8.25 5.26 -27.45
C ALA A 126 7.74 4.28 -28.51
N LEU A 127 6.68 3.51 -28.20
CA LEU A 127 6.02 2.62 -29.15
C LEU A 127 5.43 3.37 -30.33
N CYS A 128 4.77 4.50 -30.08
CA CYS A 128 4.22 5.36 -31.13
C CYS A 128 5.31 5.89 -32.07
N LEU A 129 6.41 6.42 -31.53
CA LEU A 129 7.55 6.92 -32.32
C LEU A 129 8.24 5.81 -33.12
N SER A 130 8.12 4.56 -32.70
CA SER A 130 8.68 3.39 -33.39
C SER A 130 7.71 2.74 -34.38
N GLY A 131 6.56 3.38 -34.68
CA GLY A 131 5.60 2.90 -35.68
C GLY A 131 4.57 1.89 -35.15
N HIS A 132 4.50 1.67 -33.84
CA HIS A 132 3.53 0.76 -33.20
C HIS A 132 2.30 1.49 -32.64
N ARG A 133 1.87 2.56 -33.30
CA ARG A 133 0.70 3.33 -32.87
C ARG A 133 -0.57 2.48 -32.94
N ASP A 134 -1.38 2.53 -31.88
CA ASP A 134 -2.69 1.85 -31.78
C ASP A 134 -2.65 0.30 -31.89
N THR A 135 -1.47 -0.32 -31.83
CA THR A 135 -1.33 -1.80 -31.93
C THR A 135 -1.39 -2.51 -30.59
N PHE A 136 -1.41 -1.78 -29.47
CA PHE A 136 -1.28 -2.34 -28.13
C PHE A 136 -2.53 -2.17 -27.28
N THR A 137 -2.85 -3.21 -26.51
CA THR A 137 -3.80 -3.13 -25.40
C THR A 137 -3.03 -3.19 -24.08
N TYR A 138 -3.38 -2.31 -23.14
CA TYR A 138 -2.69 -2.16 -21.87
C TYR A 138 -3.61 -2.51 -20.70
N GLN A 139 -3.05 -3.20 -19.71
CA GLN A 139 -3.61 -3.31 -18.36
C GLN A 139 -2.58 -2.77 -17.37
N GLN A 140 -3.05 -2.24 -16.25
CA GLN A 140 -2.17 -1.77 -15.18
C GLN A 140 -2.52 -2.41 -13.85
N ALA A 141 -1.50 -2.87 -13.14
CA ALA A 141 -1.62 -3.17 -11.72
C ALA A 141 -1.19 -1.92 -10.95
N ARG A 142 -2.15 -1.28 -10.28
CA ARG A 142 -2.02 0.15 -9.88
C ARG A 142 -1.36 0.40 -8.53
N GLN A 143 -1.44 -0.55 -7.59
CA GLN A 143 -0.78 -0.46 -6.28
C GLN A 143 -0.73 -1.81 -5.57
N VAL A 144 0.22 -1.98 -4.64
CA VAL A 144 0.30 -3.18 -3.77
C VAL A 144 -0.35 -3.02 -2.39
N GLY A 145 -0.69 -1.78 -2.01
CA GLY A 145 -1.17 -1.44 -0.67
C GLY A 145 -2.46 -2.15 -0.25
N ARG A 146 -2.74 -2.12 1.06
CA ARG A 146 -3.93 -2.68 1.75
C ARG A 146 -4.29 -4.14 1.47
N THR A 147 -3.42 -4.88 0.81
CA THR A 147 -3.52 -6.33 0.69
C THR A 147 -3.09 -7.00 2.00
N PRO A 148 -3.57 -8.23 2.30
CA PRO A 148 -3.08 -9.01 3.44
C PRO A 148 -1.55 -9.15 3.47
N GLU A 149 -0.93 -9.39 2.31
CA GLU A 149 0.52 -9.54 2.15
C GLU A 149 1.26 -8.23 2.51
N TYR A 150 0.76 -7.10 2.02
CA TYR A 150 1.32 -5.78 2.31
C TYR A 150 1.23 -5.43 3.79
N ASN A 151 0.07 -5.66 4.41
CA ASN A 151 -0.11 -5.39 5.83
C ASN A 151 0.77 -6.30 6.70
N LEU A 152 1.00 -7.55 6.28
CA LEU A 152 1.92 -8.46 6.95
C LEU A 152 3.37 -7.95 6.90
N ALA A 153 3.85 -7.48 5.74
CA ALA A 153 5.18 -6.90 5.61
C ALA A 153 5.36 -5.71 6.57
N LEU A 154 4.36 -4.82 6.68
CA LEU A 154 4.40 -3.71 7.64
C LEU A 154 4.32 -4.17 9.11
N LEU A 155 3.58 -5.23 9.43
CA LEU A 155 3.55 -5.81 10.78
C LEU A 155 4.95 -6.31 11.18
N HIS A 156 5.69 -6.90 10.24
CA HIS A 156 7.05 -7.35 10.48
C HIS A 156 8.00 -6.19 10.77
N VAL A 157 7.91 -5.10 9.99
CA VAL A 157 8.63 -3.85 10.28
C VAL A 157 8.29 -3.35 11.68
N ALA A 158 7.01 -3.25 12.03
CA ALA A 158 6.59 -2.75 13.33
C ALA A 158 7.05 -3.64 14.50
N LYS A 159 7.01 -4.96 14.33
CA LYS A 159 7.36 -5.92 15.39
C LYS A 159 8.75 -5.70 15.96
N LYS A 160 9.74 -5.42 15.10
CA LYS A 160 11.13 -5.16 15.51
C LYS A 160 11.23 -4.01 16.51
N HIS A 161 10.32 -3.05 16.46
CA HIS A 161 10.26 -1.91 17.37
C HIS A 161 9.44 -2.22 18.62
N PHE A 162 8.26 -2.81 18.45
CA PHE A 162 7.39 -3.16 19.59
C PHE A 162 8.04 -4.18 20.54
N ASP A 163 8.72 -5.21 20.02
CA ASP A 163 9.34 -6.26 20.85
C ASP A 163 10.42 -5.73 21.81
N ARG A 164 10.95 -4.51 21.57
CA ARG A 164 11.93 -3.85 22.44
C ARG A 164 11.30 -2.99 23.54
N LEU A 165 9.97 -2.79 23.47
CA LEU A 165 9.23 -1.99 24.44
C LEU A 165 8.65 -2.88 25.54
N PRO A 166 8.61 -2.40 26.80
CA PRO A 166 7.89 -3.06 27.87
C PRO A 166 6.42 -3.29 27.49
N ARG A 167 5.86 -4.44 27.89
CA ARG A 167 4.42 -4.68 27.77
C ARG A 167 3.67 -3.65 28.63
N GLY A 168 2.54 -3.16 28.11
CA GLY A 168 1.75 -2.11 28.73
C GLY A 168 2.16 -0.69 28.33
N SER A 169 3.28 -0.50 27.62
CA SER A 169 3.68 0.82 27.14
C SER A 169 2.60 1.47 26.26
N GLU A 170 2.38 2.76 26.47
CA GLU A 170 1.61 3.59 25.54
C GLU A 170 2.52 4.06 24.41
N VAL A 171 2.13 3.81 23.16
CA VAL A 171 2.94 4.10 21.98
C VAL A 171 2.13 4.94 21.00
N ALA A 172 2.60 6.13 20.68
CA ALA A 172 2.07 6.92 19.57
C ALA A 172 2.63 6.40 18.25
N VAL A 173 1.74 5.97 17.35
CA VAL A 173 2.12 5.39 16.07
C VAL A 173 1.82 6.38 14.96
N LEU A 174 2.88 6.89 14.35
CA LEU A 174 2.84 7.83 13.23
C LEU A 174 3.09 7.05 11.94
N TYR A 175 2.06 6.87 11.12
CA TYR A 175 2.21 6.24 9.80
C TYR A 175 2.66 7.29 8.80
N THR A 176 3.80 7.04 8.14
CA THR A 176 4.37 7.97 7.16
C THR A 176 4.58 7.27 5.84
N THR A 177 4.23 7.93 4.74
CA THR A 177 4.57 7.49 3.39
C THR A 177 5.23 8.62 2.61
N TYR A 178 5.85 8.25 1.48
CA TYR A 178 6.34 9.23 0.53
C TYR A 178 5.18 9.83 -0.25
N GLY A 179 5.29 11.11 -0.58
CA GLY A 179 4.27 11.83 -1.34
C GLY A 179 4.11 13.25 -0.83
N LEU A 180 3.18 13.95 -1.45
CA LEU A 180 2.93 15.36 -1.18
C LEU A 180 1.78 15.51 -0.18
N PRO A 181 1.85 16.38 0.83
CA PRO A 181 0.81 16.52 1.85
C PRO A 181 -0.41 17.39 1.43
N PHE A 182 -0.54 17.80 0.17
CA PHE A 182 -1.55 18.80 -0.22
C PHE A 182 -2.96 18.21 -0.33
N PRO A 183 -3.89 18.58 0.56
CA PRO A 183 -5.11 19.09 -0.05
C PRO A 183 -5.49 20.51 0.43
N ASP A 184 -5.25 21.48 -0.47
CA ASP A 184 -5.86 22.82 -0.64
C ASP A 184 -5.11 24.13 -0.29
N ARG A 185 -5.28 25.11 -1.21
CA ARG A 185 -5.78 26.49 -0.98
C ARG A 185 -6.62 26.93 -2.20
N ALA A 186 -7.80 27.53 -2.01
CA ALA A 186 -8.53 28.23 -3.08
C ALA A 186 -7.70 29.42 -3.63
N GLY A 187 -7.51 29.47 -4.94
CA GLY A 187 -6.75 30.53 -5.65
C GLY A 187 -5.61 29.98 -6.52
N ALA A 188 -4.97 30.84 -7.33
CA ALA A 188 -3.86 30.46 -8.21
C ALA A 188 -2.50 30.60 -7.51
N GLY A 189 -1.62 29.60 -7.64
CA GLY A 189 -0.26 29.58 -7.14
C GLY A 189 0.48 28.28 -7.46
N PRO A 190 1.82 28.24 -7.38
CA PRO A 190 2.61 27.05 -7.72
C PRO A 190 2.38 25.85 -6.77
N PHE A 191 1.69 26.05 -5.64
CA PHE A 191 1.34 25.01 -4.65
C PHE A 191 -0.12 25.14 -4.13
N SER A 192 -1.00 25.82 -4.87
CA SER A 192 -2.45 25.91 -4.53
C SER A 192 -3.24 24.67 -5.00
N ALA A 193 -4.49 24.48 -4.59
CA ALA A 193 -5.34 23.34 -5.03
C ALA A 193 -5.43 23.12 -6.55
N PRO A 194 -5.39 24.15 -7.42
CA PRO A 194 -5.10 23.93 -8.83
C PRO A 194 -3.59 23.74 -9.06
N HIS A 195 -2.97 22.80 -8.37
CA HIS A 195 -1.75 22.25 -8.91
C HIS A 195 -2.16 21.46 -10.14
N PRO A 196 -1.46 21.54 -11.29
CA PRO A 196 -1.71 20.67 -12.45
C PRO A 196 -1.71 19.17 -12.14
N TRP A 197 -1.35 18.79 -10.90
CA TRP A 197 -1.23 17.43 -10.40
C TRP A 197 -2.27 17.06 -9.33
N SER A 198 -3.26 17.89 -9.01
CA SER A 198 -4.26 17.56 -7.97
C SER A 198 -5.05 16.27 -8.29
N LYS A 199 -5.38 16.05 -9.56
CA LYS A 199 -5.94 14.78 -10.07
C LYS A 199 -4.91 13.66 -10.23
N GLU A 200 -3.62 14.00 -10.20
CA GLU A 200 -2.52 13.09 -10.45
C GLU A 200 -1.96 12.45 -9.16
N VAL A 201 -2.00 13.15 -8.02
CA VAL A 201 -1.40 12.74 -6.73
C VAL A 201 -2.46 12.44 -5.66
N TYR A 202 -3.63 12.03 -6.09
CA TYR A 202 -4.81 11.88 -5.23
C TYR A 202 -4.61 10.97 -4.01
N HIS A 203 -4.83 11.50 -2.79
CA HIS A 203 -4.34 10.96 -1.52
C HIS A 203 -5.19 9.91 -0.80
N GLU A 204 -6.43 9.65 -1.25
CA GLU A 204 -7.32 8.65 -0.62
C GLU A 204 -6.70 7.26 -0.61
N ASN A 205 -5.97 6.90 -1.67
CA ASN A 205 -5.40 5.56 -1.82
C ASN A 205 -4.42 5.24 -0.70
N ALA A 206 -3.44 6.11 -0.48
CA ALA A 206 -2.45 5.92 0.57
C ALA A 206 -3.07 6.01 1.98
N TYR A 207 -4.12 6.82 2.15
CA TYR A 207 -4.84 6.91 3.41
C TYR A 207 -5.64 5.63 3.71
N ASN A 208 -6.34 5.06 2.72
CA ASN A 208 -7.02 3.77 2.86
C ASN A 208 -6.04 2.63 3.15
N ASN A 209 -4.80 2.72 2.66
CA ASN A 209 -3.72 1.79 3.03
C ASN A 209 -3.32 1.92 4.50
N TYR A 210 -3.21 3.15 5.02
CA TYR A 210 -3.00 3.39 6.45
C TYR A 210 -4.14 2.82 7.31
N ILE A 211 -5.40 3.06 6.95
CA ILE A 211 -6.54 2.54 7.73
C ILE A 211 -6.54 1.00 7.74
N SER A 212 -6.26 0.37 6.59
CA SER A 212 -6.12 -1.08 6.51
C SER A 212 -5.03 -1.60 7.46
N PHE A 213 -3.84 -1.01 7.40
CA PHE A 213 -2.73 -1.40 8.25
C PHE A 213 -2.97 -1.12 9.74
N LYS A 214 -3.61 0.01 10.08
CA LYS A 214 -4.00 0.37 11.46
C LYS A 214 -4.77 -0.78 12.12
N ARG A 215 -5.73 -1.38 11.40
CA ARG A 215 -6.53 -2.51 11.91
C ARG A 215 -5.68 -3.77 12.14
N TYR A 216 -4.74 -4.06 11.25
CA TYR A 216 -3.78 -5.16 11.43
C TYR A 216 -2.89 -4.92 12.65
N LEU A 217 -2.38 -3.69 12.85
CA LEU A 217 -1.53 -3.34 13.98
C LEU A 217 -2.28 -3.41 15.30
N GLU A 218 -3.50 -2.87 15.36
CA GLU A 218 -4.39 -2.96 16.52
C GLU A 218 -4.69 -4.42 16.86
N ALA A 219 -5.02 -5.25 15.87
CA ALA A 219 -5.25 -6.67 16.10
C ALA A 219 -4.00 -7.36 16.65
N TYR A 220 -2.82 -7.14 16.07
CA TYR A 220 -1.62 -7.89 16.45
C TYR A 220 -0.98 -7.44 17.79
N PHE A 221 -1.03 -6.13 18.09
CA PHE A 221 -0.31 -5.52 19.22
C PHE A 221 -1.21 -4.88 20.30
N GLY A 222 -2.49 -4.62 20.04
CA GLY A 222 -3.34 -3.76 20.88
C GLY A 222 -3.69 -4.28 22.28
N ASP A 223 -3.47 -5.56 22.56
CA ASP A 223 -3.60 -6.17 23.90
C ASP A 223 -2.27 -6.14 24.70
N ARG A 224 -1.14 -5.86 24.04
CA ARG A 224 0.19 -5.78 24.64
C ARG A 224 0.63 -4.35 24.87
N TYR A 225 0.13 -3.43 24.06
CA TYR A 225 0.52 -2.02 24.04
C TYR A 225 -0.72 -1.15 23.90
N THR A 226 -0.69 0.01 24.53
CA THR A 226 -1.74 1.02 24.32
C THR A 226 -1.37 1.83 23.08
N LEU A 227 -1.93 1.45 21.93
CA LEU A 227 -1.63 2.11 20.66
C LEU A 227 -2.41 3.43 20.52
N ARG A 228 -1.71 4.51 20.15
CA ARG A 228 -2.29 5.84 19.94
C ARG A 228 -2.03 6.31 18.52
N PHE A 229 -3.09 6.37 17.72
CA PHE A 229 -3.02 6.88 16.34
C PHE A 229 -3.57 8.30 16.20
N ASN A 230 -4.16 8.85 17.26
CA ASN A 230 -4.91 10.10 17.23
C ASN A 230 -4.35 11.12 18.25
N PRO A 231 -4.42 12.42 17.94
CA PRO A 231 -4.22 13.47 18.92
C PRO A 231 -5.19 13.39 20.10
N VAL A 232 -4.84 14.02 21.21
CA VAL A 232 -5.70 14.10 22.40
C VAL A 232 -7.02 14.79 22.04
N GLY A 233 -8.14 14.21 22.49
CA GLY A 233 -9.49 14.71 22.16
C GLY A 233 -9.98 14.37 20.75
N LYS A 234 -9.18 13.66 19.95
CA LYS A 234 -9.57 13.16 18.62
C LYS A 234 -9.76 11.64 18.64
N SER A 235 -10.65 11.15 17.79
CA SER A 235 -10.96 9.71 17.69
C SER A 235 -11.36 9.33 16.26
N GLY A 236 -11.31 8.03 15.98
CA GLY A 236 -11.75 7.48 14.70
C GLY A 236 -10.73 7.60 13.57
N ASP A 237 -11.25 7.57 12.35
CA ASP A 237 -10.50 7.47 11.10
C ASP A 237 -10.70 8.69 10.18
N ILE A 238 -11.24 9.80 10.70
CA ILE A 238 -11.28 11.05 9.95
C ILE A 238 -9.83 11.49 9.67
N ARG A 239 -9.56 11.86 8.42
CA ARG A 239 -8.19 12.11 7.91
C ARG A 239 -7.37 13.09 8.72
N LEU A 240 -7.99 14.16 9.20
CA LEU A 240 -7.31 15.23 9.95
C LEU A 240 -7.17 14.94 11.46
N ASP A 241 -7.78 13.86 11.92
CA ASP A 241 -7.90 13.51 13.34
C ASP A 241 -6.88 12.46 13.78
N ASN A 242 -5.85 12.18 12.96
CA ASN A 242 -4.84 11.18 13.25
C ASN A 242 -3.42 11.60 12.85
N TYR A 243 -2.46 10.75 13.20
CA TYR A 243 -1.03 10.91 13.01
C TYR A 243 -0.50 10.39 11.66
N TYR A 244 -1.36 10.22 10.66
CA TYR A 244 -0.92 9.95 9.30
C TYR A 244 -0.21 11.18 8.71
N SER A 245 0.89 10.96 7.98
CA SER A 245 1.64 12.03 7.31
C SER A 245 2.28 11.61 5.99
N TYR A 246 2.56 12.63 5.18
CA TYR A 246 3.47 12.54 4.05
C TYR A 246 4.83 13.15 4.41
N GLY A 247 5.91 12.51 3.96
CA GLY A 247 7.27 12.90 4.34
C GLY A 247 7.93 13.97 3.47
N LEU A 248 7.40 14.35 2.31
CA LEU A 248 8.15 15.13 1.31
C LEU A 248 8.23 16.65 1.54
N SER A 249 7.52 17.21 2.51
CA SER A 249 7.48 18.68 2.68
C SER A 249 7.54 19.09 4.14
N LEU A 250 8.19 20.21 4.42
CA LEU A 250 8.20 20.87 5.71
C LEU A 250 7.07 21.90 5.83
N PRO A 251 6.66 22.29 7.05
CA PRO A 251 5.65 23.33 7.24
C PRO A 251 5.99 24.64 6.53
N GLN A 252 7.28 25.00 6.50
CA GLN A 252 7.79 26.21 5.86
C GLN A 252 7.79 26.17 4.32
N ASP A 253 7.65 24.99 3.71
CA ASP A 253 7.55 24.85 2.26
C ASP A 253 6.16 25.27 1.76
N PHE A 254 5.19 25.42 2.66
CA PHE A 254 3.85 25.91 2.33
C PHE A 254 3.83 27.43 2.37
N THR A 255 3.69 28.06 1.20
CA THR A 255 3.63 29.53 1.07
C THR A 255 2.24 30.11 1.38
N SER A 256 1.32 29.33 1.96
CA SER A 256 -0.03 29.74 2.35
C SER A 256 -0.22 29.69 3.86
N THR A 257 -1.00 30.62 4.43
CA THR A 257 -1.52 30.51 5.81
C THR A 257 -2.08 29.12 6.07
N ASP A 258 -1.78 28.54 7.24
CA ASP A 258 -2.07 27.14 7.61
C ASP A 258 -3.40 26.63 7.03
N PRO A 259 -3.36 25.90 5.90
CA PRO A 259 -4.59 25.52 5.24
C PRO A 259 -5.29 24.44 6.06
N GLU A 260 -6.57 24.67 6.37
CA GLU A 260 -7.41 23.82 7.23
C GLU A 260 -7.46 22.35 6.79
N ASN A 261 -7.13 22.06 5.53
CA ASN A 261 -7.25 20.75 4.94
C ASN A 261 -5.91 20.05 4.63
N ARG A 262 -4.73 20.67 4.74
CA ARG A 262 -3.51 19.92 4.40
C ARG A 262 -3.26 18.72 5.31
N PHE A 263 -2.58 17.69 4.82
CA PHE A 263 -1.99 16.70 5.72
C PHE A 263 -0.92 17.38 6.57
N ARG A 264 -0.85 17.00 7.85
CA ARG A 264 0.29 17.36 8.69
C ARG A 264 1.53 16.67 8.13
N THR A 265 2.63 17.39 8.13
CA THR A 265 3.95 16.83 7.86
C THR A 265 4.35 15.88 8.97
N LEU A 266 5.35 15.02 8.71
CA LEU A 266 5.86 14.12 9.74
C LEU A 266 6.34 14.91 10.98
N ARG A 267 7.10 15.99 10.79
CA ARG A 267 7.60 16.80 11.91
C ARG A 267 6.47 17.38 12.76
N GLU A 268 5.42 17.90 12.14
CA GLU A 268 4.26 18.42 12.88
C GLU A 268 3.54 17.35 13.68
N ASN A 269 3.42 16.12 13.15
CA ASN A 269 2.83 15.01 13.89
C ASN A 269 3.71 14.58 15.06
N ILE A 270 5.04 14.60 14.91
CA ILE A 270 5.98 14.34 16.02
C ILE A 270 5.78 15.41 17.11
N ASP A 271 5.81 16.68 16.74
CA ASP A 271 5.70 17.79 17.71
C ASP A 271 4.30 17.86 18.35
N LEU A 272 3.25 17.48 17.62
CA LEU A 272 1.91 17.32 18.17
C LEU A 272 1.86 16.18 19.18
N ALA A 273 2.38 14.99 18.84
CA ALA A 273 2.41 13.86 19.75
C ALA A 273 3.21 14.18 21.04
N LYS A 274 4.35 14.88 20.93
CA LYS A 274 5.12 15.34 22.10
C LYS A 274 4.29 16.26 22.99
N ARG A 275 3.61 17.27 22.40
CA ARG A 275 2.74 18.22 23.14
C ARG A 275 1.54 17.54 23.78
N ASP A 276 1.04 16.48 23.16
CA ASP A 276 -0.02 15.61 23.69
C ASP A 276 0.45 14.68 24.82
N GLY A 277 1.71 14.82 25.26
CA GLY A 277 2.29 14.06 26.36
C GLY A 277 2.72 12.63 26.00
N ARG A 278 2.81 12.30 24.71
CA ARG A 278 3.26 10.97 24.25
C ARG A 278 4.76 10.82 24.49
N ARG A 279 5.15 9.72 25.16
CA ARG A 279 6.54 9.46 25.59
C ARG A 279 7.30 8.48 24.73
N GLU A 280 6.57 7.57 24.09
CA GLU A 280 7.11 6.62 23.13
C GLU A 280 6.43 6.90 21.79
N ILE A 281 7.21 7.41 20.83
CA ILE A 281 6.73 7.73 19.48
C ILE A 281 7.41 6.78 18.49
N LEU A 282 6.61 6.02 17.75
CA LEU A 282 7.07 5.19 16.65
C LEU A 282 6.60 5.77 15.32
N VAL A 283 7.55 6.25 14.52
CA VAL A 283 7.34 6.61 13.12
C VAL A 283 7.51 5.34 12.28
N LEU A 284 6.39 4.80 11.79
CA LEU A 284 6.36 3.67 10.86
C LEU A 284 6.42 4.18 9.42
N LEU A 285 7.47 3.80 8.71
CA LEU A 285 7.67 4.15 7.31
C LEU A 285 7.07 3.08 6.39
N SER A 286 6.07 3.49 5.61
CA SER A 286 5.54 2.76 4.46
C SER A 286 6.23 3.26 3.19
N HIS A 287 7.38 2.67 2.90
CA HIS A 287 8.16 2.98 1.71
C HIS A 287 9.09 1.84 1.32
N TRP A 288 9.60 1.87 0.09
CA TRP A 288 10.63 0.98 -0.42
C TRP A 288 12.04 1.61 -0.29
N TYR A 289 13.09 0.78 -0.22
CA TYR A 289 14.52 1.15 -0.21
C TYR A 289 14.94 2.13 0.88
N HIS A 290 15.57 1.63 1.95
CA HIS A 290 16.15 2.52 2.97
C HIS A 290 17.21 3.47 2.40
N ASP A 291 17.98 2.99 1.43
CA ASP A 291 19.10 3.71 0.82
C ASP A 291 18.69 4.57 -0.39
N GLY A 292 17.38 4.73 -0.63
CA GLY A 292 16.85 5.62 -1.65
C GLY A 292 16.98 7.10 -1.26
N ARG A 293 17.09 7.97 -2.28
CA ARG A 293 17.06 9.44 -2.11
C ARG A 293 15.79 9.88 -1.35
N ASP A 294 14.67 9.22 -1.63
CA ASP A 294 13.36 9.55 -1.09
C ASP A 294 13.30 9.39 0.45
N PRO A 295 13.54 8.22 1.07
CA PRO A 295 13.59 8.11 2.53
C PRO A 295 14.65 8.99 3.20
N LEU A 296 15.81 9.19 2.57
CA LEU A 296 16.93 9.87 3.20
C LEU A 296 16.82 11.38 3.16
N LEU A 297 16.59 11.95 1.98
CA LEU A 297 16.51 13.39 1.82
C LEU A 297 15.13 13.87 2.16
N ALA A 298 14.13 13.31 1.49
CA ALA A 298 12.80 13.85 1.59
C ALA A 298 12.19 13.57 2.96
N ILE A 299 12.28 12.34 3.44
CA ILE A 299 11.58 11.96 4.66
C ILE A 299 12.44 12.21 5.91
N ARG A 300 13.75 11.97 5.87
CA ARG A 300 14.59 12.11 7.07
C ARG A 300 15.22 13.49 7.21
N LYS A 301 16.07 13.87 6.26
CA LYS A 301 16.84 15.13 6.32
C LYS A 301 15.92 16.34 6.40
N MET A 302 14.91 16.42 5.53
CA MET A 302 13.96 17.54 5.58
C MET A 302 13.17 17.53 6.90
N GLN A 303 12.66 16.38 7.35
CA GLN A 303 11.87 16.29 8.59
C GLN A 303 12.69 16.27 9.88
N GLN A 304 13.99 16.59 9.84
CA GLN A 304 14.89 16.61 11.01
C GLN A 304 14.99 15.26 11.74
N ILE A 305 14.87 14.15 11.03
CA ILE A 305 15.08 12.80 11.58
C ILE A 305 16.57 12.47 11.51
N PRO A 306 17.21 12.00 12.61
CA PRO A 306 18.61 11.60 12.59
C PRO A 306 18.91 10.56 11.51
N LEU A 307 20.11 10.66 10.92
CA LEU A 307 20.63 9.67 9.96
C LEU A 307 21.35 8.53 10.69
N ASN A 308 21.41 7.36 10.05
CA ASN A 308 22.20 6.23 10.55
C ASN A 308 23.70 6.56 10.43
N SER A 309 24.51 6.08 11.38
CA SER A 309 25.97 6.12 11.22
C SER A 309 26.43 5.15 10.13
N ARG A 310 27.62 5.35 9.56
CA ARG A 310 28.22 4.37 8.63
C ARG A 310 28.38 2.99 9.28
N THR A 311 28.68 2.94 10.57
CA THR A 311 28.77 1.69 11.33
C THR A 311 27.42 0.98 11.42
N ASP A 312 26.33 1.69 11.73
CA ASP A 312 24.97 1.13 11.70
C ASP A 312 24.69 0.53 10.32
N LEU A 313 25.03 1.28 9.26
CA LEU A 313 24.76 0.83 7.89
C LEU A 313 25.56 -0.42 7.51
N ARG A 314 26.84 -0.51 7.88
CA ARG A 314 27.66 -1.71 7.66
C ARG A 314 27.16 -2.93 8.44
N GLN A 315 26.51 -2.72 9.58
CA GLN A 315 25.89 -3.77 10.40
C GLN A 315 24.46 -4.11 9.97
N GLY A 316 23.96 -3.54 8.86
CA GLY A 316 22.59 -3.79 8.39
C GLY A 316 21.50 -3.12 9.24
N LYS A 317 21.85 -2.21 10.15
CA LYS A 317 20.87 -1.41 10.89
C LYS A 317 20.35 -0.28 10.00
N ARG A 318 19.06 -0.34 9.70
CA ARG A 318 18.33 0.54 8.77
C ARG A 318 17.18 1.31 9.46
N TRP A 319 17.29 1.49 10.77
CA TRP A 319 16.34 2.22 11.62
C TRP A 319 17.12 3.08 12.62
N VAL A 320 16.48 4.09 13.22
CA VAL A 320 17.11 4.94 14.25
C VAL A 320 16.20 5.11 15.46
N GLU A 321 16.84 5.35 16.61
CA GLU A 321 16.20 5.70 17.87
C GLU A 321 16.96 6.87 18.47
N TRP A 322 16.23 7.85 19.00
CA TRP A 322 16.80 9.03 19.64
C TRP A 322 15.81 9.62 20.64
N CYS A 323 16.24 10.62 21.40
CA CYS A 323 15.39 11.36 22.30
C CYS A 323 15.38 12.85 21.97
N GLU A 324 14.25 13.49 22.21
CA GLU A 324 14.04 14.94 22.06
C GLU A 324 13.39 15.49 23.34
N ARG A 325 13.53 16.80 23.59
CA ARG A 325 12.66 17.49 24.56
C ARG A 325 11.30 17.76 23.93
N VAL A 326 10.27 17.90 24.76
CA VAL A 326 8.91 18.22 24.29
C VAL A 326 8.87 19.48 23.40
N ASP A 327 9.71 20.47 23.70
CA ASP A 327 9.75 21.80 23.06
C ASP A 327 10.89 21.99 22.05
N SER A 328 11.69 20.96 21.78
CA SER A 328 12.83 21.05 20.86
C SER A 328 12.94 19.83 19.96
N PRO A 329 13.20 20.00 18.65
CA PRO A 329 13.48 18.89 17.75
C PRO A 329 14.95 18.43 17.81
N THR A 330 15.78 19.05 18.66
CA THR A 330 17.21 18.73 18.74
C THR A 330 17.42 17.40 19.45
N PRO A 331 18.12 16.43 18.85
CA PRO A 331 18.46 15.18 19.52
C PRO A 331 19.28 15.41 20.79
N ILE A 332 18.92 14.71 21.86
CA ILE A 332 19.61 14.74 23.15
C ILE A 332 19.85 13.32 23.66
N GLU A 333 20.66 13.20 24.71
CA GLU A 333 20.81 11.94 25.44
C GLU A 333 19.48 11.52 26.07
N CYS A 334 19.16 10.24 25.95
CA CYS A 334 17.94 9.68 26.51
C CYS A 334 18.06 9.54 28.03
N ASN A 335 17.11 10.13 28.78
CA ASN A 335 16.95 9.90 30.21
C ASN A 335 15.49 9.52 30.52
N PRO A 336 15.19 8.22 30.74
CA PRO A 336 13.84 7.74 31.02
C PRO A 336 13.20 8.33 32.29
N SER A 337 14.00 8.89 33.20
CA SER A 337 13.51 9.52 34.43
C SER A 337 13.09 10.98 34.25
N ASP A 338 13.46 11.63 33.13
CA ASP A 338 13.09 13.01 32.83
C ASP A 338 11.81 13.05 31.99
N SER A 339 10.71 13.47 32.62
CA SER A 339 9.40 13.65 31.97
C SER A 339 9.33 14.90 31.08
N SER A 340 10.44 15.56 30.73
CA SER A 340 10.48 16.50 29.60
C SER A 340 11.05 15.86 28.33
N ILE A 341 11.52 14.61 28.44
CA ILE A 341 12.14 13.87 27.35
C ILE A 341 11.13 12.89 26.75
N VAL A 342 11.20 12.74 25.43
CA VAL A 342 10.39 11.82 24.63
C VAL A 342 11.32 10.94 23.82
N LYS A 343 11.03 9.65 23.81
CA LYS A 343 11.74 8.65 23.03
C LYS A 343 11.08 8.48 21.66
N LEU A 344 11.89 8.55 20.60
CA LEU A 344 11.43 8.42 19.22
C LEU A 344 12.15 7.25 18.55
N GLN A 345 11.39 6.51 17.75
CA GLN A 345 11.89 5.48 16.86
C GLN A 345 11.42 5.78 15.44
N TYR A 346 12.32 5.68 14.48
CA TYR A 346 12.00 5.74 13.06
C TYR A 346 12.32 4.37 12.45
N SER A 347 11.30 3.73 11.88
CA SER A 347 11.41 2.37 11.40
C SER A 347 12.27 2.24 10.15
N GLU A 348 12.67 1.00 9.89
CA GLU A 348 13.17 0.62 8.57
C GLU A 348 12.05 0.60 7.52
N THR A 349 12.44 0.41 6.27
CA THR A 349 11.53 0.26 5.12
C THR A 349 11.34 -1.23 4.82
N PHE A 350 10.77 -1.60 3.67
CA PHE A 350 10.55 -3.01 3.30
C PHE A 350 11.84 -3.82 2.98
N ASP A 351 13.05 -3.27 3.16
CA ASP A 351 14.32 -3.91 2.75
C ASP A 351 14.53 -5.31 3.33
N ALA A 352 14.11 -5.54 4.59
CA ALA A 352 14.27 -6.84 5.25
C ALA A 352 13.11 -7.83 4.98
N TRP A 353 12.10 -7.40 4.22
CA TRP A 353 10.84 -8.10 4.00
C TRP A 353 10.52 -8.22 2.50
N GLY A 354 11.59 -8.35 1.69
CA GLY A 354 11.51 -8.46 0.24
C GLY A 354 10.68 -9.65 -0.24
N ARG A 355 10.66 -10.76 0.53
CA ARG A 355 9.83 -11.94 0.26
C ARG A 355 8.34 -11.61 0.28
N GLU A 356 7.80 -11.12 1.40
CA GLU A 356 6.37 -10.83 1.58
C GLU A 356 5.92 -9.79 0.55
N PHE A 357 6.73 -8.76 0.35
CA PHE A 357 6.50 -7.74 -0.66
C PHE A 357 6.43 -8.34 -2.07
N SER A 358 7.38 -9.21 -2.43
CA SER A 358 7.41 -9.84 -3.77
C SER A 358 6.20 -10.73 -4.04
N ILE A 359 5.70 -11.43 -3.01
CA ILE A 359 4.48 -12.25 -3.10
C ILE A 359 3.25 -11.37 -3.32
N GLY A 360 3.10 -10.31 -2.52
CA GLY A 360 2.03 -9.33 -2.71
C GLY A 360 2.10 -8.66 -4.09
N TYR A 361 3.30 -8.27 -4.53
CA TYR A 361 3.53 -7.62 -5.81
C TYR A 361 3.21 -8.54 -6.99
N ALA A 362 3.63 -9.80 -6.96
CA ALA A 362 3.30 -10.77 -8.00
C ALA A 362 1.78 -11.01 -8.10
N ASN A 363 1.08 -11.09 -6.96
CA ASN A 363 -0.38 -11.26 -6.96
C ASN A 363 -1.13 -9.99 -7.40
N ASN A 364 -0.56 -8.80 -7.18
CA ASN A 364 -1.07 -7.58 -7.78
C ASN A 364 -0.90 -7.59 -9.31
N ILE A 365 0.25 -8.03 -9.83
CA ILE A 365 0.48 -8.20 -11.28
C ILE A 365 -0.50 -9.22 -11.86
N ARG A 366 -0.74 -10.34 -11.16
CA ARG A 366 -1.76 -11.35 -11.52
C ARG A 366 -3.13 -10.72 -11.79
N THR A 367 -3.57 -9.75 -10.98
CA THR A 367 -4.81 -8.99 -11.22
C THR A 367 -4.92 -8.51 -12.67
N ALA A 368 -3.86 -7.84 -13.16
CA ALA A 368 -3.84 -7.21 -14.47
C ALA A 368 -3.70 -8.23 -15.61
N VAL A 369 -2.99 -9.34 -15.36
CA VAL A 369 -2.91 -10.47 -16.30
C VAL A 369 -4.28 -11.14 -16.46
N GLU A 370 -4.99 -11.40 -15.36
CA GLU A 370 -6.32 -12.02 -15.37
C GLU A 370 -7.37 -11.14 -16.08
N ARG A 371 -7.22 -9.80 -16.06
CA ARG A 371 -8.06 -8.88 -16.86
C ARG A 371 -7.92 -9.07 -18.37
N PHE A 372 -6.84 -9.70 -18.85
CA PHE A 372 -6.71 -10.11 -20.26
C PHE A 372 -7.34 -11.48 -20.56
N GLY A 373 -7.94 -12.13 -19.56
CA GLY A 373 -8.47 -13.49 -19.67
C GLY A 373 -7.40 -14.59 -19.60
N VAL A 374 -6.18 -14.24 -19.18
CA VAL A 374 -5.08 -15.19 -18.94
C VAL A 374 -5.12 -15.59 -17.47
N PHE A 375 -5.47 -16.84 -17.20
CA PHE A 375 -5.63 -17.34 -15.83
C PHE A 375 -4.44 -18.19 -15.37
N PRO A 376 -4.15 -18.19 -14.06
CA PRO A 376 -3.14 -19.07 -13.49
C PRO A 376 -3.37 -20.54 -13.83
N VAL A 377 -2.29 -21.22 -14.20
CA VAL A 377 -2.26 -22.69 -14.34
C VAL A 377 -1.84 -23.35 -13.03
N GLY A 378 -1.06 -22.66 -12.20
CA GLY A 378 -0.52 -23.21 -10.94
C GLY A 378 -1.50 -23.27 -9.77
N THR A 379 -2.72 -22.74 -9.88
CA THR A 379 -3.65 -22.59 -8.73
C THR A 379 -4.94 -23.42 -8.84
N ASN A 380 -5.08 -24.26 -9.87
CA ASN A 380 -6.31 -25.03 -10.16
C ASN A 380 -7.58 -24.15 -10.13
N LEU A 381 -7.51 -22.99 -10.77
CA LEU A 381 -8.60 -22.03 -10.79
C LEU A 381 -9.77 -22.56 -11.65
N SER A 382 -10.99 -22.49 -11.13
CA SER A 382 -12.22 -22.80 -11.86
C SER A 382 -13.24 -21.69 -11.67
N ILE A 383 -13.84 -21.21 -12.76
CA ILE A 383 -14.79 -20.09 -12.76
C ILE A 383 -16.22 -20.60 -12.85
N ALA A 384 -17.06 -20.18 -11.90
CA ALA A 384 -18.47 -20.55 -11.84
C ALA A 384 -19.41 -19.47 -12.39
N ALA A 385 -19.02 -18.19 -12.31
CA ALA A 385 -19.79 -17.07 -12.85
C ALA A 385 -18.88 -15.92 -13.26
N ARG A 386 -19.33 -15.11 -14.23
CA ARG A 386 -18.66 -13.89 -14.68
C ARG A 386 -19.68 -12.78 -14.91
N GLY A 387 -19.23 -11.53 -14.86
CA GLY A 387 -20.04 -10.38 -15.25
C GLY A 387 -19.22 -9.10 -15.30
N ALA A 388 -19.70 -8.16 -16.11
CA ALA A 388 -19.04 -6.87 -16.26
C ALA A 388 -19.20 -6.00 -15.01
N VAL A 389 -18.12 -5.31 -14.67
CA VAL A 389 -18.10 -4.19 -13.72
C VAL A 389 -17.67 -2.96 -14.51
N ASP A 390 -18.54 -1.95 -14.51
CA ASP A 390 -18.20 -0.64 -15.06
C ASP A 390 -17.51 0.21 -13.99
N ARG A 391 -16.50 0.99 -14.40
CA ARG A 391 -15.72 1.87 -13.51
C ARG A 391 -16.64 2.79 -12.70
N GLU A 392 -17.61 3.42 -13.36
CA GLU A 392 -18.51 4.39 -12.73
C GLU A 392 -19.81 3.73 -12.27
N GLY A 393 -20.36 2.83 -13.09
CA GLY A 393 -21.64 2.16 -12.86
C GLY A 393 -21.61 1.07 -11.79
N GLY A 394 -20.42 0.54 -11.45
CA GLY A 394 -20.28 -0.65 -10.63
C GLY A 394 -20.72 -1.92 -11.37
N GLY A 395 -21.06 -2.97 -10.63
CA GLY A 395 -21.54 -4.22 -11.23
C GLY A 395 -21.81 -5.31 -10.20
N SER A 396 -22.45 -6.40 -10.64
CA SER A 396 -22.70 -7.55 -9.78
C SER A 396 -22.57 -8.87 -10.52
N VAL A 397 -22.01 -9.87 -9.84
CA VAL A 397 -21.87 -11.25 -10.33
C VAL A 397 -22.45 -12.18 -9.28
N GLU A 398 -23.24 -13.18 -9.70
CA GLU A 398 -23.87 -14.15 -8.80
C GLU A 398 -23.80 -15.56 -9.38
N VAL A 399 -23.46 -16.54 -8.53
CA VAL A 399 -23.47 -17.95 -8.90
C VAL A 399 -24.87 -18.54 -8.67
N LYS A 400 -25.54 -18.91 -9.77
CA LYS A 400 -26.93 -19.41 -9.74
C LYS A 400 -27.06 -20.92 -9.50
N SER A 401 -26.02 -21.70 -9.75
CA SER A 401 -26.03 -23.17 -9.69
C SER A 401 -24.68 -23.75 -9.25
N GLY A 402 -24.66 -25.03 -8.87
CA GLY A 402 -23.44 -25.74 -8.45
C GLY A 402 -23.04 -25.51 -6.99
N ALA A 403 -21.82 -25.93 -6.64
CA ALA A 403 -21.34 -25.94 -5.26
C ALA A 403 -21.21 -24.53 -4.64
N LEU A 404 -21.03 -23.51 -5.46
CA LEU A 404 -20.88 -22.11 -5.02
C LEU A 404 -22.19 -21.31 -5.11
N ARG A 405 -23.33 -21.97 -5.36
CA ARG A 405 -24.64 -21.30 -5.50
C ARG A 405 -24.92 -20.36 -4.34
N GLY A 406 -25.33 -19.13 -4.65
CA GLY A 406 -25.59 -18.07 -3.69
C GLY A 406 -24.37 -17.19 -3.38
N SER A 407 -23.18 -17.55 -3.88
CA SER A 407 -22.04 -16.64 -3.84
C SER A 407 -22.30 -15.44 -4.74
N LYS A 408 -22.06 -14.23 -4.24
CA LYS A 408 -22.30 -12.97 -4.95
C LYS A 408 -21.18 -11.98 -4.68
N LEU A 409 -20.82 -11.23 -5.70
CA LEU A 409 -19.93 -10.07 -5.64
C LEU A 409 -20.70 -8.86 -6.15
N VAL A 410 -20.68 -7.77 -5.38
CA VAL A 410 -21.21 -6.48 -5.79
C VAL A 410 -20.11 -5.44 -5.66
N ILE A 411 -19.75 -4.83 -6.78
CA ILE A 411 -18.91 -3.63 -6.83
C ILE A 411 -19.86 -2.44 -6.86
N ALA A 412 -19.71 -1.56 -5.88
CA ALA A 412 -20.58 -0.40 -5.74
C ALA A 412 -20.42 0.56 -6.93
N ARG A 413 -21.48 1.32 -7.20
CA ARG A 413 -21.39 2.47 -8.12
C ARG A 413 -20.42 3.50 -7.54
N ASP A 414 -19.70 4.19 -8.41
CA ASP A 414 -18.98 5.39 -8.03
C ASP A 414 -19.95 6.44 -7.45
N ALA A 415 -19.58 6.99 -6.29
CA ALA A 415 -20.37 8.04 -5.64
C ALA A 415 -20.17 9.40 -6.29
N TYR A 416 -19.01 9.62 -6.93
CA TYR A 416 -18.64 10.89 -7.57
C TYR A 416 -18.07 10.66 -8.97
N PRO A 417 -18.89 10.20 -9.94
CA PRO A 417 -18.44 9.94 -11.31
C PRO A 417 -17.71 11.14 -11.92
N GLY A 418 -16.57 10.89 -12.54
CA GLY A 418 -15.70 11.90 -13.12
C GLY A 418 -14.72 12.59 -12.16
N GLU A 419 -14.79 12.36 -10.84
CA GLU A 419 -13.76 12.76 -9.89
C GLU A 419 -12.74 11.60 -9.69
N PRO A 420 -11.43 11.89 -9.51
CA PRO A 420 -10.79 13.20 -9.47
C PRO A 420 -10.43 13.78 -10.85
N GLU A 421 -10.71 13.10 -11.96
CA GLU A 421 -10.24 13.51 -13.30
C GLU A 421 -10.76 14.88 -13.75
N SER A 422 -11.93 15.29 -13.28
CA SER A 422 -12.56 16.59 -13.53
C SER A 422 -12.10 17.72 -12.61
N PHE A 423 -11.22 17.45 -11.64
CA PHE A 423 -10.76 18.47 -10.69
C PHE A 423 -9.99 19.61 -11.38
N ASP A 424 -10.32 20.84 -10.97
CA ASP A 424 -9.72 22.11 -11.35
C ASP A 424 -9.64 23.05 -10.13
N ALA A 425 -9.28 24.32 -10.37
CA ALA A 425 -9.15 25.34 -9.33
C ALA A 425 -10.43 25.64 -8.53
N LYS A 426 -11.58 25.34 -9.11
CA LYS A 426 -12.91 25.78 -8.65
C LYS A 426 -13.71 24.64 -8.06
N ASN A 427 -13.52 23.41 -8.54
CA ASN A 427 -14.32 22.24 -8.15
C ASN A 427 -13.54 21.19 -7.34
N TYR A 428 -12.27 21.44 -7.01
CA TYR A 428 -11.46 20.52 -6.21
C TYR A 428 -12.13 20.18 -4.87
N ARG A 429 -12.16 18.88 -4.56
CA ARG A 429 -12.68 18.35 -3.29
C ARG A 429 -11.57 17.66 -2.51
N ALA A 430 -11.25 18.18 -1.34
CA ALA A 430 -10.34 17.52 -0.42
C ALA A 430 -10.98 16.25 0.14
N PHE A 431 -10.31 15.11 -0.02
CA PHE A 431 -10.67 13.89 0.69
C PHE A 431 -10.61 14.14 2.21
N ARG A 432 -11.61 13.72 2.98
CA ARG A 432 -11.71 14.00 4.43
C ARG A 432 -12.13 12.77 5.24
N ASP A 433 -13.17 12.08 4.79
CA ASP A 433 -13.76 10.93 5.46
C ASP A 433 -13.53 9.67 4.61
N PRO A 434 -12.87 8.62 5.13
CA PRO A 434 -12.70 7.35 4.41
C PRO A 434 -14.01 6.59 4.14
N ALA A 435 -15.13 6.97 4.76
CA ALA A 435 -16.45 6.48 4.39
C ALA A 435 -16.97 7.10 3.08
N ASP A 436 -16.49 8.29 2.73
CA ASP A 436 -16.94 9.09 1.59
C ASP A 436 -15.96 8.97 0.42
N ASN A 437 -15.91 7.76 -0.15
CA ASN A 437 -14.94 7.42 -1.18
C ASN A 437 -15.23 8.13 -2.50
N LEU A 438 -14.19 8.69 -3.13
CA LEU A 438 -14.31 9.43 -4.39
C LEU A 438 -14.46 8.53 -5.60
N VAL A 439 -13.75 7.41 -5.61
CA VAL A 439 -13.78 6.43 -6.70
C VAL A 439 -14.30 5.10 -6.15
N SER A 440 -15.02 4.31 -6.95
CA SER A 440 -15.28 2.90 -6.59
C SER A 440 -14.18 1.98 -7.14
N ALA A 441 -14.32 1.53 -8.38
CA ALA A 441 -13.29 0.78 -9.10
C ALA A 441 -12.44 1.75 -9.93
N TRP A 442 -11.14 1.46 -10.10
CA TRP A 442 -10.27 2.33 -10.90
C TRP A 442 -10.40 2.12 -12.40
N ASP A 443 -10.86 0.95 -12.81
CA ASP A 443 -11.01 0.55 -14.22
C ASP A 443 -12.27 -0.31 -14.35
N SER A 444 -12.85 -0.37 -15.54
CA SER A 444 -13.85 -1.40 -15.86
C SER A 444 -13.16 -2.75 -16.04
N PHE A 445 -13.79 -3.83 -15.59
CA PHE A 445 -13.24 -5.19 -15.69
C PHE A 445 -14.33 -6.26 -15.73
N GLU A 446 -13.99 -7.46 -16.21
CA GLU A 446 -14.84 -8.64 -16.06
C GLU A 446 -14.55 -9.27 -14.69
N ALA A 447 -15.50 -9.13 -13.76
CA ALA A 447 -15.45 -9.80 -12.48
C ALA A 447 -15.83 -11.27 -12.63
N TYR A 448 -15.31 -12.12 -11.75
CA TYR A 448 -15.67 -13.53 -11.72
C TYR A 448 -15.67 -14.12 -10.32
N ILE A 449 -16.44 -15.19 -10.16
CA ILE A 449 -16.55 -15.96 -8.93
C ILE A 449 -16.17 -17.40 -9.25
N GLY A 450 -15.34 -18.01 -8.39
CA GLY A 450 -14.84 -19.35 -8.63
C GLY A 450 -14.23 -20.01 -7.40
N SER A 451 -13.44 -21.04 -7.65
CA SER A 451 -12.60 -21.72 -6.66
C SER A 451 -11.14 -21.68 -7.11
N GLN A 452 -10.22 -21.66 -6.16
CA GLN A 452 -8.81 -21.99 -6.38
C GLN A 452 -8.31 -22.83 -5.21
N SER A 453 -7.27 -23.64 -5.44
CA SER A 453 -6.66 -24.44 -4.39
C SER A 453 -5.95 -23.53 -3.37
N VAL A 454 -6.41 -23.58 -2.11
CA VAL A 454 -5.77 -22.91 -0.97
C VAL A 454 -5.78 -23.83 0.25
N PRO A 455 -4.82 -23.71 1.18
CA PRO A 455 -4.80 -24.40 2.47
C PRO A 455 -6.02 -24.08 3.36
N VAL A 456 -7.15 -24.78 3.17
CA VAL A 456 -8.37 -24.56 3.98
C VAL A 456 -8.30 -25.16 5.38
N GLN A 457 -7.42 -26.14 5.61
CA GLN A 457 -7.20 -26.76 6.93
C GLN A 457 -6.88 -25.74 8.02
N HIS A 458 -6.21 -24.68 7.59
CA HIS A 458 -5.76 -23.55 8.36
C HIS A 458 -6.89 -22.63 8.84
N LEU A 459 -8.08 -22.68 8.24
CA LEU A 459 -9.24 -21.95 8.80
C LEU A 459 -9.66 -22.49 10.17
N ARG A 460 -9.34 -23.76 10.47
CA ARG A 460 -9.71 -24.41 11.73
C ARG A 460 -8.99 -23.82 12.94
N ASP A 461 -7.89 -23.10 12.73
CA ASP A 461 -7.16 -22.39 13.79
C ASP A 461 -7.99 -21.22 14.36
N HIS A 462 -9.07 -20.82 13.69
CA HIS A 462 -9.94 -19.74 14.13
C HIS A 462 -11.30 -20.22 14.65
N GLY A 463 -11.70 -21.45 14.33
CA GLY A 463 -13.00 -22.03 14.68
C GLY A 463 -13.51 -23.01 13.64
N GLU A 464 -14.82 -23.14 13.51
CA GLU A 464 -15.43 -24.06 12.55
C GLU A 464 -15.69 -23.36 11.20
N PRO A 465 -15.07 -23.78 10.09
CA PRO A 465 -15.37 -23.23 8.77
C PRO A 465 -16.79 -23.64 8.34
N VAL A 466 -17.62 -22.65 8.01
CA VAL A 466 -19.04 -22.84 7.67
C VAL A 466 -19.39 -22.47 6.24
N SER A 467 -18.42 -22.07 5.41
CA SER A 467 -18.59 -21.88 3.96
C SER A 467 -17.49 -22.61 3.18
N PRO A 468 -17.66 -22.84 1.86
CA PRO A 468 -16.50 -23.11 1.00
C PRO A 468 -15.55 -21.91 0.97
N ALA A 469 -14.31 -22.14 0.57
CA ALA A 469 -13.40 -21.10 0.14
C ALA A 469 -13.80 -20.63 -1.27
N VAL A 470 -14.08 -19.34 -1.43
CA VAL A 470 -14.60 -18.77 -2.68
C VAL A 470 -13.65 -17.69 -3.19
N LEU A 471 -13.21 -17.85 -4.43
CA LEU A 471 -12.42 -16.85 -5.14
C LEU A 471 -13.36 -15.78 -5.71
N MET A 472 -13.11 -14.52 -5.34
CA MET A 472 -13.63 -13.33 -5.99
C MET A 472 -12.50 -12.69 -6.79
N GLY A 473 -12.66 -12.58 -8.12
CA GLY A 473 -11.61 -12.12 -9.02
C GLY A 473 -12.04 -10.97 -9.95
N PRO A 474 -11.08 -10.31 -10.64
CA PRO A 474 -9.65 -10.64 -10.70
C PRO A 474 -8.92 -10.55 -9.35
N TYR A 475 -8.02 -11.49 -9.09
CA TYR A 475 -7.39 -11.68 -7.78
C TYR A 475 -6.71 -10.39 -7.31
N ARG A 476 -6.85 -10.02 -6.02
CA ARG A 476 -6.29 -8.78 -5.46
C ARG A 476 -6.70 -7.48 -6.18
N THR A 477 -7.80 -7.49 -6.93
CA THR A 477 -8.44 -6.22 -7.35
C THR A 477 -8.79 -5.39 -6.12
N ILE A 478 -8.37 -4.13 -6.13
CA ILE A 478 -8.65 -3.18 -5.06
C ILE A 478 -9.72 -2.19 -5.53
N VAL A 479 -10.65 -1.87 -4.63
CA VAL A 479 -11.67 -0.83 -4.79
C VAL A 479 -11.61 0.14 -3.62
N ASN A 480 -11.91 1.42 -3.87
CA ASN A 480 -11.92 2.45 -2.83
C ASN A 480 -13.27 2.45 -2.10
N ARG A 481 -14.38 2.43 -2.83
CA ARG A 481 -15.68 2.12 -2.22
C ARG A 481 -15.80 0.61 -1.94
N PRO A 482 -16.17 0.17 -0.72
CA PRO A 482 -16.26 -1.24 -0.36
C PRO A 482 -17.12 -2.07 -1.32
N ALA A 483 -16.57 -3.23 -1.73
CA ALA A 483 -17.30 -4.28 -2.41
C ALA A 483 -18.06 -5.13 -1.39
N THR A 484 -19.29 -5.51 -1.69
CA THR A 484 -20.04 -6.47 -0.87
C THR A 484 -19.86 -7.87 -1.41
N ILE A 485 -19.38 -8.76 -0.56
CA ILE A 485 -19.22 -10.19 -0.83
C ILE A 485 -20.30 -10.95 -0.06
N THR A 486 -21.03 -11.83 -0.74
CA THR A 486 -21.97 -12.77 -0.13
C THR A 486 -21.45 -14.18 -0.34
N LEU A 487 -21.36 -14.96 0.75
CA LEU A 487 -20.97 -16.37 0.72
C LEU A 487 -22.08 -17.26 1.27
N PRO A 488 -22.33 -18.44 0.66
CA PRO A 488 -23.28 -19.42 1.17
C PRO A 488 -22.72 -20.18 2.37
N ILE A 489 -23.60 -20.55 3.31
CA ILE A 489 -23.28 -21.53 4.35
C ILE A 489 -23.31 -22.93 3.73
N THR A 490 -22.28 -23.73 4.00
CA THR A 490 -22.15 -25.09 3.48
C THR A 490 -23.27 -25.99 3.99
N GLY A 491 -23.86 -26.75 3.06
CA GLY A 491 -24.90 -27.72 3.36
C GLY A 491 -26.23 -27.07 3.73
N LYS A 492 -27.08 -27.80 4.48
CA LYS A 492 -28.39 -27.32 4.90
C LYS A 492 -28.40 -26.69 6.30
N ARG A 493 -27.22 -26.48 6.91
CA ARG A 493 -27.08 -25.95 8.28
C ARG A 493 -27.74 -24.57 8.39
N LYS A 494 -28.42 -24.35 9.52
CA LYS A 494 -28.85 -23.02 9.96
C LYS A 494 -28.02 -22.68 11.19
N LEU A 495 -27.41 -21.51 11.20
CA LEU A 495 -26.67 -21.02 12.35
C LEU A 495 -27.64 -20.56 13.44
N THR A 496 -27.31 -20.87 14.68
CA THR A 496 -27.96 -20.37 15.89
C THR A 496 -27.60 -18.90 16.14
N THR A 497 -28.36 -18.21 17.00
CA THR A 497 -28.10 -16.81 17.35
C THR A 497 -26.69 -16.59 17.91
N ASP A 498 -26.21 -17.53 18.74
CA ASP A 498 -24.86 -17.48 19.30
C ASP A 498 -23.79 -17.62 18.19
N GLU A 499 -23.92 -18.63 17.32
CA GLU A 499 -22.99 -18.84 16.21
C GLU A 499 -22.98 -17.65 15.23
N ILE A 500 -24.14 -17.01 14.99
CA ILE A 500 -24.23 -15.80 14.17
C ILE A 500 -23.42 -14.66 14.77
N SER A 501 -23.42 -14.47 16.10
CA SER A 501 -22.61 -13.42 16.75
C SER A 501 -21.10 -13.66 16.61
N ARG A 502 -20.70 -14.94 16.49
CA ARG A 502 -19.33 -15.41 16.29
C ARG A 502 -18.95 -15.64 14.83
N LEU A 503 -19.86 -15.37 13.89
CA LEU A 503 -19.59 -15.54 12.46
C LEU A 503 -18.65 -14.44 11.97
N LYS A 504 -17.50 -14.81 11.39
CA LYS A 504 -16.51 -13.89 10.84
C LYS A 504 -16.11 -14.31 9.42
N ALA A 505 -15.75 -13.32 8.62
CA ALA A 505 -15.17 -13.53 7.30
C ALA A 505 -13.63 -13.49 7.38
N PHE A 506 -12.99 -14.34 6.60
CA PHE A 506 -11.54 -14.43 6.49
C PHE A 506 -11.12 -14.33 5.03
N VAL A 507 -9.95 -13.76 4.79
CA VAL A 507 -9.29 -13.66 3.48
C VAL A 507 -7.98 -14.43 3.50
N TYR A 508 -7.72 -15.22 2.46
CA TYR A 508 -6.47 -15.94 2.34
C TYR A 508 -5.29 -14.98 2.12
N ASN A 509 -4.14 -15.25 2.72
CA ASN A 509 -2.89 -14.48 2.62
C ASN A 509 -1.79 -15.39 2.07
N GLU A 510 -1.31 -15.07 0.86
CA GLU A 510 -0.32 -15.86 0.13
C GLU A 510 1.05 -15.84 0.80
N ALA A 511 1.39 -14.75 1.50
CA ALA A 511 2.71 -14.60 2.11
C ALA A 511 2.88 -15.47 3.36
N SER A 512 1.79 -15.70 4.10
CA SER A 512 1.76 -16.55 5.29
C SER A 512 1.14 -17.92 5.08
N LEU A 513 0.61 -18.18 3.89
CA LEU A 513 -0.27 -19.31 3.59
C LEU A 513 -1.45 -19.42 4.59
N GLY A 514 -1.88 -18.27 5.10
CA GLY A 514 -2.84 -18.17 6.20
C GLY A 514 -4.12 -17.45 5.86
N TRP A 515 -4.93 -17.24 6.89
CA TRP A 515 -6.25 -16.63 6.76
C TRP A 515 -6.34 -15.47 7.73
N ASP A 516 -6.45 -14.27 7.18
CA ASP A 516 -6.60 -13.05 7.97
C ASP A 516 -8.07 -12.71 8.13
N PRO A 517 -8.49 -12.20 9.30
CA PRO A 517 -9.84 -11.70 9.44
C PRO A 517 -10.05 -10.52 8.49
N VAL A 518 -11.23 -10.47 7.86
CA VAL A 518 -11.63 -9.31 7.06
C VAL A 518 -12.02 -8.20 8.04
N PHE A 519 -11.22 -7.13 8.06
CA PHE A 519 -11.54 -5.94 8.84
C PHE A 519 -12.58 -5.08 8.13
N LEU A 520 -13.53 -4.58 8.89
CA LEU A 520 -14.62 -3.76 8.38
C LEU A 520 -14.08 -2.44 7.81
N PRO A 521 -14.28 -2.14 6.51
CA PRO A 521 -13.88 -0.87 5.95
C PRO A 521 -14.71 0.30 6.50
N ALA A 522 -14.19 1.52 6.40
CA ALA A 522 -14.93 2.72 6.79
C ALA A 522 -16.23 2.86 6.00
N GLY A 523 -17.30 3.34 6.65
CA GLY A 523 -18.63 3.49 6.05
C GLY A 523 -19.37 2.18 5.74
N SER A 524 -18.78 1.02 6.07
CA SER A 524 -19.37 -0.29 5.81
C SER A 524 -20.26 -0.78 6.95
N MET A 525 -21.13 -1.73 6.63
CA MET A 525 -22.00 -2.37 7.60
C MET A 525 -21.36 -3.68 8.10
N PRO A 526 -21.51 -4.04 9.40
CA PRO A 526 -21.02 -5.32 9.92
C PRO A 526 -21.52 -6.51 9.11
N LEU A 527 -20.86 -7.66 9.26
CA LEU A 527 -21.28 -8.92 8.62
C LEU A 527 -22.75 -9.23 8.95
N ARG A 528 -23.53 -9.54 7.92
CA ARG A 528 -24.98 -9.82 8.01
C ARG A 528 -25.26 -11.24 7.56
N TYR A 529 -25.97 -12.03 8.37
CA TYR A 529 -26.45 -13.36 8.00
C TYR A 529 -27.93 -13.31 7.62
N ASP A 530 -28.28 -13.84 6.44
CA ASP A 530 -29.65 -14.03 6.00
C ASP A 530 -30.06 -15.50 6.20
N ILE A 531 -31.01 -15.72 7.10
CA ILE A 531 -31.51 -17.07 7.44
C ILE A 531 -32.33 -17.72 6.32
N LYS A 532 -32.96 -16.93 5.44
CA LYS A 532 -33.81 -17.45 4.35
C LYS A 532 -32.93 -18.00 3.24
N THR A 533 -31.93 -17.22 2.82
CA THR A 533 -30.99 -17.61 1.76
C THR A 533 -29.84 -18.46 2.30
N ARG A 534 -29.61 -18.48 3.62
CA ARG A 534 -28.46 -19.12 4.28
C ARG A 534 -27.14 -18.62 3.73
N THR A 535 -27.04 -17.30 3.59
CA THR A 535 -25.84 -16.61 3.12
C THR A 535 -25.43 -15.56 4.13
N ALA A 536 -24.13 -15.28 4.22
CA ALA A 536 -23.66 -14.09 4.94
C ALA A 536 -22.96 -13.12 3.99
N SER A 537 -23.20 -11.83 4.22
CA SER A 537 -22.62 -10.73 3.44
C SER A 537 -21.73 -9.86 4.30
N PHE A 538 -20.59 -9.45 3.75
CA PHE A 538 -19.62 -8.55 4.39
C PHE A 538 -18.96 -7.67 3.33
N ASP A 539 -18.39 -6.55 3.77
CA ASP A 539 -17.78 -5.57 2.89
C ASP A 539 -16.24 -5.62 2.97
N THR A 540 -15.55 -5.38 1.84
CA THR A 540 -14.07 -5.37 1.74
C THR A 540 -13.59 -4.39 0.66
N HIS A 541 -12.36 -3.89 0.80
CA HIS A 541 -11.69 -3.07 -0.23
C HIS A 541 -10.82 -3.88 -1.20
N VAL A 542 -10.62 -5.17 -0.95
CA VAL A 542 -9.72 -6.02 -1.74
C VAL A 542 -10.41 -7.33 -2.06
N LEU A 543 -10.30 -7.78 -3.32
CA LEU A 543 -10.76 -9.09 -3.77
C LEU A 543 -9.71 -10.18 -3.50
N GLY A 544 -10.11 -11.45 -3.55
CA GLY A 544 -9.27 -12.56 -3.12
C GLY A 544 -10.08 -13.83 -2.86
N VAL A 545 -9.51 -14.77 -2.10
CA VAL A 545 -10.25 -15.94 -1.63
C VAL A 545 -10.78 -15.68 -0.23
N PHE A 546 -12.07 -15.95 -0.04
CA PHE A 546 -12.76 -15.72 1.22
C PHE A 546 -13.43 -16.98 1.75
N ALA A 547 -13.54 -17.07 3.07
CA ALA A 547 -14.32 -18.09 3.75
C ALA A 547 -14.98 -17.52 5.02
N LEU A 548 -16.04 -18.18 5.49
CA LEU A 548 -16.73 -17.89 6.73
C LEU A 548 -16.37 -18.91 7.79
N VAL A 549 -16.13 -18.45 8.99
CA VAL A 549 -15.83 -19.27 10.16
C VAL A 549 -16.72 -18.83 11.31
N VAL A 550 -17.31 -19.80 12.01
CA VAL A 550 -17.89 -19.59 13.34
C VAL A 550 -16.74 -19.71 14.34
N THR A 551 -16.27 -18.59 14.85
CA THR A 551 -15.07 -18.56 15.70
C THR A 551 -15.33 -19.12 17.08
N VAL A 552 -14.31 -19.61 17.78
CA VAL A 552 -14.48 -20.05 19.19
C VAL A 552 -15.03 -18.93 20.10
N GLU A 553 -15.64 -19.29 21.22
CA GLU A 553 -16.12 -18.31 22.20
C GLU A 553 -14.96 -17.42 22.71
N GLY A 554 -15.23 -16.12 22.86
CA GLY A 554 -14.20 -15.15 23.26
C GLY A 554 -13.14 -14.85 22.19
N TRP A 555 -13.30 -15.35 20.96
CA TRP A 555 -12.36 -15.07 19.87
C TRP A 555 -12.25 -13.57 19.58
N THR A 556 -11.02 -13.11 19.38
CA THR A 556 -10.67 -11.74 19.02
C THR A 556 -9.79 -11.74 17.76
N PRO A 557 -9.80 -10.65 16.96
CA PRO A 557 -8.84 -10.48 15.86
C PRO A 557 -7.38 -10.66 16.32
N THR A 558 -7.09 -10.31 17.57
CA THR A 558 -5.79 -10.54 18.21
C THR A 558 -5.41 -12.01 18.29
N GLN A 559 -6.32 -12.89 18.71
CA GLN A 559 -6.09 -14.34 18.68
C GLN A 559 -5.99 -14.86 17.24
N GLY A 560 -6.83 -14.33 16.34
CA GLY A 560 -6.81 -14.67 14.92
C GLY A 560 -5.47 -14.44 14.24
N MET A 561 -4.90 -13.25 14.41
CA MET A 561 -3.62 -12.92 13.79
C MET A 561 -2.44 -13.70 14.42
N ARG A 562 -2.50 -14.13 15.67
CA ARG A 562 -1.32 -14.67 16.37
C ARG A 562 -0.93 -16.10 16.03
N HIS A 563 -1.87 -16.94 15.62
CA HIS A 563 -1.61 -18.38 15.47
C HIS A 563 -0.66 -18.74 14.33
N ARG A 564 -0.24 -17.79 13.48
CA ARG A 564 0.44 -18.09 12.20
C ARG A 564 1.64 -17.23 11.85
N TYR A 565 1.93 -16.18 12.61
CA TYR A 565 3.04 -15.29 12.31
C TYR A 565 4.19 -15.53 13.29
N PRO A 566 4.97 -16.64 13.18
CA PRO A 566 6.34 -16.60 13.64
C PRO A 566 7.04 -15.61 12.71
N VAL A 567 7.03 -14.35 13.07
CA VAL A 567 7.79 -13.32 12.36
C VAL A 567 9.26 -13.65 12.55
N GLY A 568 9.81 -14.39 11.59
CA GLY A 568 11.19 -14.83 11.52
C GLY A 568 11.51 -15.13 10.05
N ILE A 569 12.70 -14.75 9.62
CA ILE A 569 13.17 -14.78 8.22
C ILE A 569 13.14 -16.20 7.61
N ASP A 570 13.05 -17.24 8.44
CA ASP A 570 13.13 -18.66 8.03
C ASP A 570 11.79 -19.41 8.02
N ALA A 571 10.66 -18.73 8.24
CA ALA A 571 9.36 -19.40 8.29
C ALA A 571 8.73 -19.50 6.89
N VAL A 572 8.71 -20.73 6.36
CA VAL A 572 8.06 -21.18 5.12
C VAL A 572 8.97 -21.13 3.88
N ASP A 573 9.75 -22.19 3.71
CA ASP A 573 10.23 -22.63 2.39
C ASP A 573 9.02 -23.13 1.56
N LEU A 574 8.59 -22.32 0.61
CA LEU A 574 7.51 -22.64 -0.32
C LEU A 574 7.93 -23.68 -1.39
N SER A 575 9.19 -24.15 -1.37
CA SER A 575 9.60 -25.31 -2.17
C SER A 575 8.79 -26.58 -1.83
N ILE A 576 8.28 -26.68 -0.60
CA ILE A 576 7.61 -27.88 -0.07
C ILE A 576 6.10 -27.89 -0.39
N GLY A 577 5.50 -26.75 -0.73
CA GLY A 577 4.09 -26.65 -1.09
C GLY A 577 3.76 -26.88 -2.58
N LEU A 578 4.78 -26.98 -3.44
CA LEU A 578 4.65 -26.91 -4.89
C LEU A 578 5.18 -28.16 -5.63
N THR A 579 5.64 -29.19 -4.91
CA THR A 579 5.97 -30.52 -5.48
C THR A 579 4.84 -31.52 -5.26
N GLY A 580 3.62 -31.17 -5.66
CA GLY A 580 2.49 -32.09 -5.77
C GLY A 580 2.44 -32.74 -7.14
N GLY A 581 3.53 -33.38 -7.56
CA GLY A 581 3.65 -34.05 -8.85
C GLY A 581 4.45 -35.33 -8.70
N THR A 582 3.80 -36.40 -8.26
CA THR A 582 4.29 -37.76 -8.49
C THR A 582 4.32 -37.98 -10.00
N ALA A 583 5.52 -38.00 -10.59
CA ALA A 583 5.75 -38.63 -11.88
C ALA A 583 5.76 -40.17 -11.68
N PRO A 584 5.33 -40.95 -12.70
CA PRO A 584 5.06 -42.38 -12.59
C PRO A 584 6.25 -43.25 -12.16
#